data_AF-A0A443IT82-F1
#
_entry.id   AF-A0A443IT82-F1
#
_cell.length_a   1.000
_cell.length_b   1.000
_cell.length_c   1.000
_cell.angle_alpha   90.00
_cell.angle_beta   90.00
_cell.angle_gamma   90.00
#
_symmetry.space_group_name_H-M   'P 1'
#
loop_
_entity.id
_entity.type
_entity.pdbx_description
1 polymer ?
#
loop_
_entity_poly.entity_id
_entity_poly.type
_entity_poly.pdbx_seq_one_letter_code
_entity_poly.pdbx_strand_id
1 'polypeptide(L)'
;MAEVGRWIVTDPKTAKSFTQHSKGNQKMLVERNRALCAKKSLCLFASNADPIGRPFASTGPQPQDFSQTAAHLAALGLTPNTPVNFRAIHDKDKGAPAIKRYGTLNQLRYELCEWNNKGYGIFLTVSQMDGQGDKIPNVQAIRACYLDLDSLDAMANLQLAQWHVPMPSFYVQSSPNKAHVYWPFDQLYSPGDWFGETQAKLAQVYDGDPRIIDPTRVMRLAGFNHQKGAPVLSTFHTPCRATAAPHRRARSRPLWRMSTSSSTAAGCGSLWALLSLQRRLWSGLIMR
;
A
#
# COMPACT_ATOMS: atom_id res chain seq x y z
N MET A 1 -16.96 -3.02 22.41
CA MET A 1 -16.79 -1.57 22.20
C MET A 1 -15.38 -1.38 21.67
N ALA A 2 -15.23 -1.17 20.36
CA ALA A 2 -13.93 -1.00 19.72
C ALA A 2 -13.66 0.50 19.56
N GLU A 3 -12.57 0.98 20.16
CA GLU A 3 -12.08 2.34 19.96
C GLU A 3 -11.54 2.47 18.52
N VAL A 4 -12.22 3.30 17.74
CA VAL A 4 -11.83 3.68 16.38
C VAL A 4 -10.85 4.86 16.47
N GLY A 5 -9.72 4.73 15.79
CA GLY A 5 -8.61 5.69 15.80
C GLY A 5 -9.06 7.12 15.48
N ARG A 6 -9.02 7.97 16.50
CA ARG A 6 -9.22 9.40 16.40
C ARG A 6 -7.90 10.06 16.01
N TRP A 7 -7.86 10.66 14.82
CA TRP A 7 -6.79 11.59 14.45
C TRP A 7 -6.86 12.81 15.38
N ILE A 8 -5.99 12.89 16.38
CA ILE A 8 -5.85 14.10 17.20
C ILE A 8 -4.91 15.05 16.45
N VAL A 9 -5.50 16.00 15.73
CA VAL A 9 -4.82 17.23 15.32
C VAL A 9 -4.52 18.00 16.60
N THR A 10 -3.25 18.04 17.01
CA THR A 10 -2.83 18.78 18.21
C THR A 10 -2.66 20.27 17.87
N ASP A 11 -3.54 21.07 18.48
CA ASP A 11 -3.50 22.52 18.77
C ASP A 11 -2.99 23.51 17.67
N PRO A 12 -3.86 24.38 17.13
CA PRO A 12 -3.49 25.41 16.13
C PRO A 12 -2.59 26.54 16.65
N LYS A 13 -2.19 26.58 17.92
CA LYS A 13 -1.36 27.68 18.48
C LYS A 13 0.16 27.52 18.32
N THR A 14 0.67 26.33 18.01
CA THR A 14 2.12 26.08 17.85
C THR A 14 2.64 26.34 16.42
N ALA A 15 1.77 26.61 15.45
CA ALA A 15 2.14 26.77 14.04
C ALA A 15 2.91 28.08 13.71
N LYS A 16 3.01 29.04 14.64
CA LYS A 16 3.54 30.39 14.33
C LYS A 16 5.04 30.62 14.50
N SER A 17 5.85 29.65 14.97
CA SER A 17 7.29 29.90 15.23
C SER A 17 8.28 29.18 14.31
N PHE A 18 7.84 28.42 13.29
CA PHE A 18 8.75 27.49 12.61
C PHE A 18 9.38 27.98 11.30
N THR A 19 9.07 29.20 10.85
CA THR A 19 9.48 29.68 9.52
C THR A 19 10.95 30.11 9.39
N GLN A 20 11.73 30.12 10.48
CA GLN A 20 13.11 30.67 10.44
C GLN A 20 14.25 29.68 10.80
N HIS A 21 13.97 28.39 11.06
CA HIS A 21 15.00 27.41 11.48
C HIS A 21 15.12 26.15 10.59
N SER A 22 14.59 26.18 9.35
CA SER A 22 14.46 24.99 8.51
C SER A 22 15.76 24.47 7.87
N LYS A 23 16.80 25.30 7.66
CA LYS A 23 18.02 24.85 6.97
C LYS A 23 19.00 24.07 7.86
N GLY A 24 19.13 24.42 9.14
CA GLY A 24 20.03 23.73 10.07
C GLY A 24 19.53 22.35 10.49
N ASN A 25 18.21 22.20 10.66
CA ASN A 25 17.59 20.95 11.07
C ASN A 25 17.54 19.89 9.96
N GLN A 26 17.49 20.29 8.69
CA GLN A 26 17.50 19.33 7.56
C GLN A 26 18.81 18.53 7.48
N LYS A 27 19.97 19.17 7.71
CA LYS A 27 21.27 18.49 7.62
C LYS A 27 21.48 17.50 8.78
N MET A 28 21.14 17.92 10.00
CA MET A 28 21.25 17.06 11.20
C MET A 28 20.31 15.85 11.15
N LEU A 29 19.08 16.00 10.63
CA LEU A 29 18.12 14.89 10.55
C LEU A 29 18.46 13.88 9.44
N VAL A 30 18.98 14.33 8.30
CA VAL A 30 19.50 13.44 7.25
C VAL A 30 20.67 12.62 7.77
N GLU A 31 21.60 13.24 8.51
CA GLU A 31 22.70 12.52 9.16
C GLU A 31 22.23 11.54 10.23
N ARG A 32 21.19 11.88 11.00
CA ARG A 32 20.59 10.98 12.00
C ARG A 32 19.89 9.78 11.37
N ASN A 33 19.21 9.96 10.25
CA ASN A 33 18.58 8.88 9.49
C ASN A 33 19.62 7.98 8.81
N ARG A 34 20.71 8.56 8.30
CA ARG A 34 21.86 7.80 7.77
C ARG A 34 22.55 6.97 8.85
N ALA A 35 22.66 7.51 10.06
CA ALA A 35 23.20 6.80 11.22
C ALA A 35 22.27 5.68 11.74
N LEU A 36 20.95 5.84 11.62
CA LEU A 36 19.96 4.79 11.92
C LEU A 36 20.01 3.66 10.88
N CYS A 37 20.23 3.96 9.60
CA CYS A 37 20.51 2.95 8.57
C CYS A 37 21.84 2.23 8.83
N ALA A 38 22.91 2.93 9.21
CA ALA A 38 24.20 2.31 9.48
C ALA A 38 24.22 1.39 10.73
N LYS A 39 23.42 1.70 11.76
CA LYS A 39 23.30 0.88 12.98
C LYS A 39 22.43 -0.37 12.82
N LYS A 40 21.67 -0.50 11.73
CA LYS A 40 20.89 -1.70 11.39
C LYS A 40 21.64 -2.68 10.46
N SER A 41 22.98 -2.58 10.40
CA SER A 41 23.83 -3.68 9.92
C SER A 41 23.91 -4.78 10.99
N LEU A 42 22.91 -5.65 11.06
CA LEU A 42 23.12 -7.05 11.48
C LEU A 42 21.91 -7.91 11.10
N CYS A 43 22.21 -9.06 10.53
CA CYS A 43 21.30 -10.16 10.17
C CYS A 43 20.59 -10.02 8.81
N LEU A 44 21.40 -10.05 7.75
CA LEU A 44 21.01 -10.63 6.46
C LEU A 44 20.83 -12.15 6.67
N PHE A 45 19.66 -12.57 7.13
CA PHE A 45 19.23 -13.96 6.96
C PHE A 45 18.37 -14.03 5.70
N ALA A 46 18.93 -14.65 4.67
CA ALA A 46 18.19 -15.15 3.53
C ALA A 46 17.22 -16.24 4.01
N SER A 47 16.05 -15.84 4.49
CA SER A 47 14.89 -16.73 4.55
C SER A 47 14.13 -16.53 3.26
N ASN A 48 13.97 -17.61 2.48
CA ASN A 48 13.17 -17.69 1.27
C ASN A 48 11.85 -16.91 1.43
N ALA A 49 11.86 -15.66 0.99
CA ALA A 49 10.66 -14.87 0.87
C ALA A 49 9.89 -15.43 -0.32
N ASP A 50 8.60 -15.69 -0.13
CA ASP A 50 7.67 -15.76 -1.25
C ASP A 50 7.93 -14.53 -2.13
N PRO A 51 8.09 -14.69 -3.45
CA PRO A 51 8.58 -13.62 -4.29
C PRO A 51 7.53 -12.51 -4.32
N ILE A 52 7.82 -11.41 -3.61
CA ILE A 52 7.22 -10.11 -3.88
C ILE A 52 7.70 -9.75 -5.29
N GLY A 53 6.90 -10.13 -6.27
CA GLY A 53 7.27 -10.08 -7.67
C GLY A 53 6.88 -11.38 -8.35
N ARG A 54 5.62 -11.47 -8.80
CA ARG A 54 5.35 -12.34 -9.94
C ARG A 54 6.34 -11.91 -11.04
N PRO A 55 7.05 -12.87 -11.67
CA PRO A 55 7.97 -12.53 -12.75
C PRO A 55 7.19 -11.71 -13.78
N PHE A 56 7.80 -10.60 -14.19
CA PHE A 56 7.25 -9.65 -15.14
C PHE A 56 6.76 -10.40 -16.38
N ALA A 57 5.44 -10.53 -16.53
CA ALA A 57 4.86 -11.21 -17.67
C ALA A 57 5.01 -10.30 -18.91
N SER A 58 5.86 -10.75 -19.83
CA SER A 58 6.09 -10.28 -21.21
C SER A 58 6.59 -8.84 -21.41
N THR A 59 7.80 -8.75 -21.93
CA THR A 59 8.36 -7.54 -22.57
C THR A 59 7.66 -7.32 -23.92
N GLY A 60 6.65 -6.46 -23.94
CA GLY A 60 5.90 -6.07 -25.14
C GLY A 60 4.66 -5.25 -24.78
N PRO A 61 4.07 -4.47 -25.71
CA PRO A 61 2.82 -3.76 -25.47
C PRO A 61 1.74 -4.76 -25.05
N GLN A 62 1.33 -4.71 -23.78
CA GLN A 62 0.19 -5.48 -23.30
C GLN A 62 -1.10 -4.75 -23.70
N PRO A 63 -2.19 -5.46 -24.01
CA PRO A 63 -3.50 -4.82 -24.08
C PRO A 63 -3.79 -4.07 -22.78
N GLN A 64 -4.47 -2.92 -22.88
CA GLN A 64 -4.92 -2.21 -21.68
C GLN A 64 -5.87 -3.11 -20.86
N ASP A 65 -5.70 -3.12 -19.54
CA ASP A 65 -6.44 -3.98 -18.61
C ASP A 65 -7.41 -3.16 -17.76
N PHE A 66 -8.67 -3.14 -18.17
CA PHE A 66 -9.72 -2.41 -17.47
C PHE A 66 -10.11 -3.02 -16.12
N SER A 67 -9.74 -4.27 -15.83
CA SER A 67 -9.96 -4.84 -14.50
C SER A 67 -9.06 -4.15 -13.46
N GLN A 68 -7.81 -3.85 -13.82
CA GLN A 68 -6.87 -3.08 -13.02
C GLN A 68 -7.36 -1.63 -12.84
N THR A 69 -7.89 -1.04 -13.92
CA THR A 69 -8.47 0.31 -13.87
C THR A 69 -9.67 0.37 -12.93
N ALA A 70 -10.61 -0.57 -13.05
CA ALA A 70 -11.79 -0.64 -12.21
C ALA A 70 -11.43 -0.85 -10.72
N ALA A 71 -10.47 -1.73 -10.43
CA ALA A 71 -9.98 -1.95 -9.06
C ALA A 71 -9.36 -0.68 -8.46
N HIS A 72 -8.54 0.04 -9.22
CA HIS A 72 -7.95 1.30 -8.78
C HIS A 72 -9.04 2.36 -8.51
N LEU A 73 -10.00 2.54 -9.43
CA LEU A 73 -11.11 3.48 -9.21
C LEU A 73 -11.94 3.09 -7.96
N ALA A 74 -12.28 1.82 -7.82
CA ALA A 74 -13.05 1.33 -6.67
C ALA A 74 -12.32 1.58 -5.34
N ALA A 75 -11.00 1.40 -5.30
CA ALA A 75 -10.19 1.67 -4.11
C ALA A 75 -10.11 3.16 -3.73
N LEU A 76 -10.46 4.07 -4.65
CA LEU A 76 -10.63 5.50 -4.40
C LEU A 76 -12.09 5.90 -4.12
N GLY A 77 -13.00 4.94 -3.96
CA GLY A 77 -14.43 5.17 -3.79
C GLY A 77 -15.12 5.67 -5.07
N LEU A 78 -14.58 5.34 -6.24
CA LEU A 78 -15.11 5.72 -7.55
C LEU A 78 -15.72 4.53 -8.28
N THR A 79 -16.65 4.82 -9.17
CA THR A 79 -17.18 3.84 -10.13
C THR A 79 -16.72 4.20 -11.55
N PRO A 80 -16.81 3.28 -12.53
CA PRO A 80 -16.57 3.60 -13.95
C PRO A 80 -17.48 4.70 -14.52
N ASN A 81 -18.56 5.06 -13.81
CA ASN A 81 -19.50 6.13 -14.16
C ASN A 81 -19.28 7.41 -13.33
N THR A 82 -18.31 7.43 -12.42
CA THR A 82 -17.98 8.66 -11.68
C THR A 82 -17.07 9.53 -12.55
N PRO A 83 -17.44 10.78 -12.84
CA PRO A 83 -16.61 11.65 -13.67
C PRO A 83 -15.34 12.08 -12.90
N VAL A 84 -14.21 12.04 -13.59
CA VAL A 84 -12.90 12.46 -13.05
C VAL A 84 -12.08 13.19 -14.12
N ASN A 85 -11.05 13.90 -13.68
CA ASN A 85 -10.08 14.53 -14.57
C ASN A 85 -9.01 13.51 -14.98
N PHE A 86 -9.09 13.00 -16.20
CA PHE A 86 -8.03 12.25 -16.85
C PHE A 86 -7.04 13.19 -17.53
N ARG A 87 -5.77 12.79 -17.54
CA ARG A 87 -4.72 13.47 -18.28
C ARG A 87 -3.87 12.44 -19.02
N ALA A 88 -3.74 12.60 -20.33
CA ALA A 88 -2.76 11.87 -21.12
C ALA A 88 -1.52 12.74 -21.28
N ILE A 89 -0.36 12.24 -20.86
CA ILE A 89 0.94 12.94 -20.97
C ILE A 89 1.88 12.05 -21.77
N HIS A 90 2.51 12.58 -22.81
CA HIS A 90 3.38 11.80 -23.67
C HIS A 90 4.65 11.37 -22.89
N ASP A 91 4.89 10.05 -22.78
CA ASP A 91 5.93 9.52 -21.87
C ASP A 91 7.37 9.74 -22.41
N LYS A 92 7.54 10.00 -23.71
CA LYS A 92 8.84 10.18 -24.40
C LYS A 92 9.08 11.62 -24.86
N ASP A 93 8.29 12.08 -25.82
CA ASP A 93 8.25 13.47 -26.28
C ASP A 93 7.70 14.40 -25.19
N LYS A 94 8.57 15.23 -24.61
CA LYS A 94 8.21 16.21 -23.58
C LYS A 94 7.63 17.51 -24.15
N GLY A 95 7.74 17.73 -25.47
CA GLY A 95 7.17 18.89 -26.15
C GLY A 95 5.71 18.68 -26.57
N ALA A 96 5.27 17.43 -26.67
CA ALA A 96 3.87 17.10 -26.94
C ALA A 96 2.94 17.63 -25.83
N PRO A 97 1.85 18.33 -26.19
CA PRO A 97 0.94 18.90 -25.21
C PRO A 97 0.19 17.79 -24.45
N ALA A 98 -0.04 18.00 -23.16
CA ALA A 98 -0.87 17.12 -22.37
C ALA A 98 -2.35 17.25 -22.80
N ILE A 99 -3.02 16.11 -22.97
CA ILE A 99 -4.44 16.05 -23.34
C ILE A 99 -5.26 15.89 -22.06
N LYS A 100 -6.18 16.82 -21.82
CA LYS A 100 -7.03 16.86 -20.63
C LYS A 100 -8.44 16.40 -21.00
N ARG A 101 -9.03 15.53 -20.19
CA ARG A 101 -10.43 15.10 -20.34
C ARG A 101 -11.10 15.07 -18.99
N TYR A 102 -12.33 15.57 -18.93
CA TYR A 102 -13.23 15.39 -17.81
C TYR A 102 -14.39 14.51 -18.28
N GLY A 103 -14.65 13.43 -17.58
CA GLY A 103 -15.69 12.48 -17.96
C GLY A 103 -15.54 11.16 -17.21
N THR A 104 -16.39 10.20 -17.54
CA THR A 104 -16.37 8.88 -16.91
C THR A 104 -15.43 7.93 -17.66
N LEU A 105 -14.96 6.87 -16.99
CA LEU A 105 -14.18 5.82 -17.65
C LEU A 105 -14.97 5.20 -18.81
N ASN A 106 -16.26 4.94 -18.62
CA ASN A 106 -17.10 4.33 -19.65
C ASN A 106 -17.23 5.20 -20.91
N GLN A 107 -17.25 6.53 -20.76
CA GLN A 107 -17.28 7.46 -21.88
C GLN A 107 -15.93 7.53 -22.60
N LEU A 108 -14.83 7.57 -21.84
CA LEU A 108 -13.51 7.94 -22.37
C LEU A 108 -12.61 6.74 -22.69
N ARG A 109 -12.99 5.50 -22.33
CA ARG A 109 -12.12 4.32 -22.42
C ARG A 109 -11.43 4.13 -23.77
N TYR A 110 -12.14 4.33 -24.87
CA TYR A 110 -11.61 4.12 -26.22
C TYR A 110 -10.59 5.20 -26.57
N GLU A 111 -10.93 6.46 -26.28
CA GLU A 111 -10.01 7.59 -26.46
C GLU A 111 -8.75 7.43 -25.60
N LEU A 112 -8.87 6.99 -24.35
CA LEU A 112 -7.73 6.73 -23.47
C LEU A 112 -6.82 5.61 -24.03
N CYS A 113 -7.39 4.54 -24.60
CA CYS A 113 -6.61 3.50 -25.28
C CYS A 113 -5.89 4.04 -26.51
N GLU A 114 -6.54 4.86 -27.34
CA GLU A 114 -5.90 5.47 -28.51
C GLU A 114 -4.70 6.32 -28.11
N TRP A 115 -4.84 7.18 -27.09
CA TRP A 115 -3.74 7.98 -26.59
C TRP A 115 -2.62 7.11 -26.01
N ASN A 116 -2.97 6.06 -25.27
CA ASN A 116 -1.97 5.14 -24.74
C ASN A 116 -1.19 4.40 -25.83
N ASN A 117 -1.85 4.01 -26.92
CA ASN A 117 -1.23 3.41 -28.09
C ASN A 117 -0.35 4.40 -28.87
N LYS A 118 -0.64 5.70 -28.80
CA LYS A 118 0.17 6.79 -29.36
C LYS A 118 1.35 7.21 -28.46
N GLY A 119 1.64 6.49 -27.38
CA GLY A 119 2.81 6.76 -26.52
C GLY A 119 2.53 7.65 -25.30
N TYR A 120 1.25 7.95 -25.01
CA TYR A 120 0.88 8.71 -23.81
C TYR A 120 0.71 7.81 -22.59
N GLY A 121 1.28 8.20 -21.46
CA GLY A 121 0.88 7.69 -20.16
C GLY A 121 -0.50 8.24 -19.79
N ILE A 122 -1.36 7.41 -19.19
CA ILE A 122 -2.69 7.80 -18.73
C ILE A 122 -2.67 8.02 -17.22
N PHE A 123 -3.17 9.17 -16.80
CA PHE A 123 -3.19 9.63 -15.41
C PHE A 123 -4.59 10.11 -15.02
N LEU A 124 -4.88 10.13 -13.72
CA LEU A 124 -6.03 10.81 -13.17
C LEU A 124 -5.63 11.79 -12.06
N THR A 125 -6.48 12.79 -11.81
CA THR A 125 -6.41 13.57 -10.57
C THR A 125 -7.13 12.80 -9.47
N VAL A 126 -6.45 12.54 -8.36
CA VAL A 126 -7.01 11.73 -7.25
C VAL A 126 -8.08 12.50 -6.49
N SER A 127 -7.92 13.82 -6.34
CA SER A 127 -8.91 14.68 -5.69
C SER A 127 -10.18 14.81 -6.55
N GLN A 128 -11.30 15.08 -5.90
CA GLN A 128 -12.54 15.45 -6.59
C GLN A 128 -12.41 16.87 -7.13
N MET A 129 -12.61 17.01 -8.44
CA MET A 129 -12.59 18.29 -9.14
C MET A 129 -14.01 18.73 -9.49
N ASP A 130 -14.20 20.02 -9.76
CA ASP A 130 -15.48 20.63 -10.16
C ASP A 130 -15.89 20.41 -11.62
N GLY A 131 -15.00 19.83 -12.44
CA GLY A 131 -15.20 19.63 -13.87
C GLY A 131 -15.00 20.88 -14.75
N GLN A 132 -14.70 22.03 -14.15
CA GLN A 132 -14.47 23.31 -14.85
C GLN A 132 -12.98 23.65 -15.02
N GLY A 133 -12.10 22.91 -14.33
CA GLY A 133 -10.67 23.09 -14.48
C GLY A 133 -9.83 22.04 -13.78
N ASP A 134 -8.53 22.30 -13.71
CA ASP A 134 -7.52 21.41 -13.13
C ASP A 134 -6.53 22.14 -12.22
N LYS A 135 -6.97 23.25 -11.62
CA LYS A 135 -6.20 24.08 -10.69
C LYS A 135 -6.74 23.94 -9.26
N ILE A 136 -5.99 24.46 -8.29
CA ILE A 136 -6.35 24.40 -6.86
C ILE A 136 -7.79 24.90 -6.60
N PRO A 137 -8.26 26.02 -7.19
CA PRO A 137 -9.64 26.48 -6.96
C PRO A 137 -10.72 25.53 -7.46
N ASN A 138 -10.37 24.59 -8.34
CA ASN A 138 -11.29 23.59 -8.88
C ASN A 138 -11.39 22.33 -8.00
N VAL A 139 -10.60 22.23 -6.94
CA VAL A 139 -10.63 21.08 -6.02
C VAL A 139 -11.83 21.22 -5.09
N GLN A 140 -12.76 20.28 -5.16
CA GLN A 140 -13.94 20.24 -4.30
C GLN A 140 -13.69 19.44 -3.02
N ALA A 141 -12.94 18.33 -3.13
CA ALA A 141 -12.65 17.48 -1.99
C ALA A 141 -11.42 16.58 -2.22
N ILE A 142 -10.81 16.14 -1.14
CA ILE A 142 -9.67 15.22 -1.11
C ILE A 142 -10.16 13.79 -0.84
N ARG A 143 -9.74 12.84 -1.68
CA ARG A 143 -10.10 11.41 -1.58
C ARG A 143 -9.08 10.57 -0.84
N ALA A 144 -7.80 10.93 -0.93
CA ALA A 144 -6.70 10.14 -0.40
C ALA A 144 -5.47 11.03 -0.20
N CYS A 145 -4.62 10.67 0.76
CA CYS A 145 -3.18 11.00 0.69
C CYS A 145 -2.47 9.98 -0.18
N TYR A 146 -1.39 10.40 -0.85
CA TYR A 146 -0.70 9.53 -1.79
C TYR A 146 0.76 9.91 -2.00
N LEU A 147 1.59 8.92 -2.28
CA LEU A 147 3.04 9.06 -2.39
C LEU A 147 3.50 8.52 -3.75
N ASP A 148 4.46 9.19 -4.39
CA ASP A 148 5.17 8.66 -5.56
C ASP A 148 6.57 8.20 -5.13
N LEU A 149 6.83 6.90 -5.24
CA LEU A 149 8.11 6.26 -4.95
C LEU A 149 8.81 5.94 -6.26
N ASP A 150 9.76 6.80 -6.63
CA ASP A 150 10.44 6.73 -7.92
C ASP A 150 11.97 6.71 -7.82
N SER A 151 12.51 6.72 -6.59
CA SER A 151 13.93 6.65 -6.25
C SER A 151 14.50 5.24 -6.40
N LEU A 152 15.82 5.08 -6.24
CA LEU A 152 16.48 3.77 -6.33
C LEU A 152 16.01 2.80 -5.23
N ASP A 153 15.63 3.34 -4.08
CA ASP A 153 15.17 2.57 -2.91
C ASP A 153 13.63 2.43 -2.86
N ALA A 154 12.92 2.79 -3.94
CA ALA A 154 11.46 2.82 -3.98
C ALA A 154 10.78 1.53 -3.52
N MET A 155 11.32 0.35 -3.84
CA MET A 155 10.74 -0.92 -3.40
C MET A 155 10.99 -1.23 -1.92
N ALA A 156 12.15 -0.82 -1.39
CA ALA A 156 12.42 -0.89 0.04
C ALA A 156 11.50 0.08 0.81
N ASN A 157 11.33 1.30 0.30
CA ASN A 157 10.42 2.30 0.88
C ASN A 157 8.96 1.90 0.77
N LEU A 158 8.55 1.21 -0.30
CA LEU A 158 7.23 0.59 -0.41
C LEU A 158 7.02 -0.42 0.71
N GLN A 159 8.00 -1.30 0.94
CA GLN A 159 7.94 -2.27 2.04
C GLN A 159 7.84 -1.57 3.40
N LEU A 160 8.60 -0.49 3.63
CA LEU A 160 8.50 0.31 4.85
C LEU A 160 7.12 0.97 5.00
N ALA A 161 6.56 1.51 3.91
CA ALA A 161 5.24 2.13 3.90
C ALA A 161 4.12 1.13 4.22
N GLN A 162 4.26 -0.14 3.84
CA GLN A 162 3.31 -1.21 4.21
C GLN A 162 3.29 -1.50 5.73
N TRP A 163 4.29 -1.07 6.48
CA TRP A 163 4.30 -1.12 7.95
C TRP A 163 3.79 0.18 8.61
N HIS A 164 3.39 1.19 7.83
CA HIS A 164 2.79 2.41 8.37
C HIS A 164 1.51 2.09 9.17
N VAL A 165 1.17 2.96 10.11
CA VAL A 165 -0.08 2.89 10.87
C VAL A 165 -0.79 4.24 10.71
N PRO A 166 -1.93 4.29 9.98
CA PRO A 166 -2.60 3.18 9.30
C PRO A 166 -1.81 2.64 8.09
N MET A 167 -1.97 1.36 7.77
CA MET A 167 -1.36 0.78 6.56
C MET A 167 -1.99 1.40 5.31
N PRO A 168 -1.23 1.64 4.22
CA PRO A 168 -1.81 2.04 2.95
C PRO A 168 -2.82 0.98 2.47
N SER A 169 -3.92 1.43 1.86
CA SER A 169 -4.99 0.51 1.42
C SER A 169 -4.65 -0.17 0.10
N PHE A 170 -3.87 0.49 -0.76
CA PHE A 170 -3.40 -0.06 -2.03
C PHE A 170 -2.15 0.66 -2.54
N TYR A 171 -1.50 0.06 -3.53
CA TYR A 171 -0.47 0.73 -4.33
C TYR A 171 -0.64 0.40 -5.82
N VAL A 172 -0.12 1.28 -6.66
CA VAL A 172 -0.04 1.07 -8.11
C VAL A 172 1.42 0.98 -8.48
N GLN A 173 1.84 -0.16 -9.03
CA GLN A 173 3.18 -0.30 -9.59
C GLN A 173 3.19 0.39 -10.95
N SER A 174 3.78 1.59 -11.01
CA SER A 174 3.74 2.48 -12.18
C SER A 174 4.75 2.08 -13.26
N SER A 175 5.87 1.49 -12.86
CA SER A 175 6.87 0.85 -13.72
C SER A 175 7.70 -0.15 -12.91
N PRO A 176 8.65 -0.90 -13.50
CA PRO A 176 9.58 -1.71 -12.74
C PRO A 176 10.29 -0.84 -11.69
N ASN A 177 10.33 -1.31 -10.45
CA ASN A 177 10.92 -0.63 -9.29
C ASN A 177 10.33 0.75 -8.94
N LYS A 178 9.12 1.11 -9.39
CA LYS A 178 8.45 2.36 -9.01
C LYS A 178 6.99 2.11 -8.63
N ALA A 179 6.49 2.83 -7.64
CA ALA A 179 5.13 2.63 -7.15
C ALA A 179 4.50 3.93 -6.62
N HIS A 180 3.19 4.04 -6.80
CA HIS A 180 2.37 5.04 -6.11
C HIS A 180 1.65 4.38 -4.95
N VAL A 181 1.73 4.95 -3.76
CA VAL A 181 1.12 4.39 -2.54
C VAL A 181 -0.02 5.27 -2.08
N TYR A 182 -1.14 4.69 -1.64
CA TYR A 182 -2.37 5.44 -1.35
C TYR A 182 -2.94 5.12 0.03
N TRP A 183 -3.40 6.18 0.70
CA TRP A 183 -4.23 6.16 1.90
C TRP A 183 -5.56 6.85 1.61
N PRO A 184 -6.54 6.14 1.01
CA PRO A 184 -7.89 6.65 0.83
C PRO A 184 -8.57 6.93 2.17
N PHE A 185 -9.40 7.96 2.16
CA PHE A 185 -10.24 8.29 3.29
C PHE A 185 -11.62 7.63 3.17
N ASP A 186 -12.20 7.22 4.31
CA ASP A 186 -13.58 6.69 4.35
C ASP A 186 -14.63 7.74 3.96
N GLN A 187 -14.28 9.03 4.10
CA GLN A 187 -15.11 10.17 3.75
C GLN A 187 -14.28 11.24 3.03
N LEU A 188 -14.96 12.08 2.25
CA LEU A 188 -14.33 13.19 1.56
C LEU A 188 -13.96 14.31 2.53
N TYR A 189 -12.76 14.86 2.39
CA TYR A 189 -12.30 16.00 3.18
C TYR A 189 -12.24 17.28 2.34
N SER A 190 -12.57 18.42 2.95
CA SER A 190 -12.39 19.72 2.30
C SER A 190 -10.91 19.98 2.01
N PRO A 191 -10.59 20.61 0.86
CA PRO A 191 -9.22 21.00 0.56
C PRO A 191 -8.70 22.00 1.60
N GLY A 192 -7.41 21.93 1.91
CA GLY A 192 -6.75 22.84 2.83
C GLY A 192 -5.25 22.56 2.94
N ASP A 193 -4.53 23.46 3.63
CA ASP A 193 -3.06 23.42 3.75
C ASP A 193 -2.55 22.13 4.41
N TRP A 194 -3.39 21.51 5.26
CA TRP A 194 -3.10 20.23 5.90
C TRP A 194 -2.72 19.13 4.89
N PHE A 195 -3.27 19.17 3.67
CA PHE A 195 -2.97 18.17 2.64
C PHE A 195 -1.51 18.25 2.21
N GLY A 196 -1.04 19.46 1.87
CA GLY A 196 0.35 19.68 1.45
C GLY A 196 1.35 19.36 2.56
N GLU A 197 1.02 19.72 3.80
CA GLU A 197 1.85 19.34 4.97
C GLU A 197 1.92 17.83 5.16
N THR A 198 0.81 17.12 4.98
CA THR A 198 0.74 15.67 5.13
C THR A 198 1.55 14.97 4.02
N GLN A 199 1.40 15.42 2.78
CA GLN A 199 2.17 14.91 1.65
C GLN A 199 3.67 15.15 1.81
N ALA A 200 4.07 16.34 2.27
CA ALA A 200 5.46 16.66 2.54
C ALA A 200 6.07 15.75 3.62
N LYS A 201 5.31 15.45 4.68
CA LYS A 201 5.73 14.50 5.73
C LYS A 201 5.86 13.08 5.18
N LEU A 202 4.90 12.62 4.37
CA LEU A 202 4.98 11.29 3.74
C LEU A 202 6.21 11.17 2.82
N ALA A 203 6.44 12.17 1.97
CA ALA A 203 7.62 12.24 1.10
C ALA A 203 8.92 12.21 1.91
N GLN A 204 8.98 12.94 3.02
CA GLN A 204 10.16 12.96 3.90
C GLN A 204 10.41 11.60 4.59
N VAL A 205 9.34 10.93 5.06
CA VAL A 205 9.46 9.66 5.80
C VAL A 205 9.88 8.51 4.90
N TYR A 206 9.37 8.49 3.66
CA TYR A 206 9.49 7.37 2.74
C TYR A 206 10.33 7.67 1.50
N ASP A 207 11.04 8.79 1.47
CA ASP A 207 11.85 9.24 0.32
C ASP A 207 11.05 9.22 -1.00
N GLY A 208 9.84 9.78 -0.96
CA GLY A 208 9.02 9.97 -2.16
C GLY A 208 9.22 11.34 -2.81
N ASP A 209 8.65 11.53 -4.00
CA ASP A 209 8.81 12.78 -4.76
C ASP A 209 8.24 13.97 -3.97
N PRO A 210 9.09 14.94 -3.53
CA PRO A 210 8.65 16.12 -2.77
C PRO A 210 7.77 17.07 -3.59
N ARG A 211 7.61 16.84 -4.89
CA ARG A 211 6.76 17.63 -5.76
C ARG A 211 5.29 17.20 -5.70
N ILE A 212 4.96 16.07 -5.06
CA ILE A 212 3.59 15.54 -4.95
C ILE A 212 2.89 16.11 -3.70
N ILE A 213 2.86 17.43 -3.58
CA ILE A 213 2.31 18.15 -2.41
C ILE A 213 0.97 18.84 -2.67
N ASP A 214 0.57 18.94 -3.94
CA ASP A 214 -0.62 19.69 -4.35
C ASP A 214 -1.79 18.74 -4.68
N PRO A 215 -3.05 19.06 -4.31
CA PRO A 215 -4.18 18.16 -4.52
C PRO A 215 -4.59 17.97 -5.99
N THR A 216 -4.11 18.81 -6.91
CA THR A 216 -4.33 18.72 -8.37
C THR A 216 -3.32 17.83 -9.07
N ARG A 217 -2.37 17.24 -8.31
CA ARG A 217 -1.38 16.33 -8.89
C ARG A 217 -2.06 15.12 -9.50
N VAL A 218 -1.54 14.75 -10.68
CA VAL A 218 -2.03 13.61 -11.43
C VAL A 218 -1.18 12.39 -11.12
N MET A 219 -1.83 11.25 -10.91
CA MET A 219 -1.19 9.97 -10.63
C MET A 219 -1.52 8.98 -11.74
N ARG A 220 -0.57 8.09 -12.04
CA ARG A 220 -0.70 7.12 -13.13
C ARG A 220 -1.86 6.15 -12.86
N LEU A 221 -2.70 5.95 -13.86
CA LEU A 221 -3.83 5.05 -13.79
C LEU A 221 -3.39 3.61 -14.08
N ALA A 222 -3.88 2.67 -13.29
CA ALA A 222 -3.59 1.25 -13.48
C ALA A 222 -4.38 0.71 -14.68
N GLY A 223 -3.82 -0.28 -15.37
CA GLY A 223 -4.40 -0.86 -16.58
C GLY A 223 -3.94 -0.23 -17.89
N PHE A 224 -3.05 0.76 -17.85
CA PHE A 224 -2.46 1.37 -19.06
C PHE A 224 -0.94 1.14 -19.11
N ASN A 225 -0.38 1.14 -20.31
CA ASN A 225 1.06 0.96 -20.49
C ASN A 225 1.83 2.24 -20.14
N HIS A 226 2.94 2.10 -19.43
CA HIS A 226 3.99 3.08 -19.29
C HIS A 226 4.93 3.00 -20.50
N GLN A 227 4.98 4.08 -21.29
CA GLN A 227 5.53 4.09 -22.66
C GLN A 227 6.94 4.68 -22.77
N LYS A 228 7.58 5.04 -21.65
CA LYS A 228 8.92 5.69 -21.63
C LYS A 228 10.05 4.78 -22.13
N GLY A 229 9.96 3.48 -21.85
CA GLY A 229 10.93 2.46 -22.28
C GLY A 229 10.26 1.42 -23.18
N ALA A 230 10.62 0.15 -22.98
CA ALA A 230 9.76 -0.96 -23.39
C ALA A 230 8.40 -0.80 -22.68
N PRO A 231 7.27 -0.95 -23.39
CA PRO A 231 5.95 -0.78 -22.77
C PRO A 231 5.77 -1.73 -21.58
N VAL A 232 5.33 -1.18 -20.45
CA VAL A 232 5.06 -1.93 -19.22
C VAL A 232 3.68 -1.58 -18.69
N LEU A 233 2.83 -2.58 -18.46
CA LEU A 233 1.52 -2.35 -17.87
C LEU A 233 1.64 -1.85 -16.42
N SER A 234 1.00 -0.72 -16.11
CA SER A 234 0.82 -0.27 -14.72
C SER A 234 -0.22 -1.14 -14.02
N THR A 235 0.12 -1.70 -12.86
CA THR A 235 -0.71 -2.71 -12.18
C THR A 235 -1.14 -2.26 -10.79
N PHE A 236 -2.38 -2.58 -10.44
CA PHE A 236 -2.97 -2.34 -9.12
C PHE A 236 -2.67 -3.50 -8.19
N HIS A 237 -2.34 -3.18 -6.94
CA HIS A 237 -2.04 -4.16 -5.90
C HIS A 237 -2.65 -3.76 -4.56
N THR A 238 -3.23 -4.72 -3.87
CA THR A 238 -3.62 -4.57 -2.46
C THR A 238 -2.50 -5.11 -1.59
N PRO A 239 -1.92 -4.33 -0.66
CA PRO A 239 -0.95 -4.83 0.29
C PRO A 239 -1.62 -5.89 1.16
N CYS A 240 -1.10 -7.11 1.12
CA CYS A 240 -1.42 -8.12 2.10
C CYS A 240 -0.45 -7.93 3.26
N ARG A 241 -0.97 -7.74 4.48
CA ARG A 241 -0.13 -7.86 5.67
C ARG A 241 0.26 -9.33 5.72
N ALA A 242 1.48 -9.66 5.31
CA ALA A 242 2.00 -11.00 5.50
C ALA A 242 1.83 -11.32 6.98
N THR A 243 0.92 -12.24 7.30
CA THR A 243 0.88 -12.82 8.64
C THR A 243 2.25 -13.46 8.79
N ALA A 244 3.09 -12.91 9.66
CA ALA A 244 4.33 -13.55 10.01
C ALA A 244 3.96 -14.99 10.39
N ALA A 245 4.35 -15.95 9.55
CA ALA A 245 4.07 -17.35 9.81
C ALA A 245 4.55 -17.63 11.24
N PRO A 246 3.70 -18.20 12.13
CA PRO A 246 4.09 -18.39 13.50
C PRO A 246 5.40 -19.16 13.49
N HIS A 247 6.44 -18.54 14.04
CA HIS A 247 7.79 -19.08 14.08
C HIS A 247 7.66 -20.47 14.70
N ARG A 248 7.68 -21.51 13.86
CA ARG A 248 7.56 -22.90 14.31
C ARG A 248 8.87 -23.13 15.05
N ARG A 249 8.89 -22.85 16.36
CA ARG A 249 10.03 -23.17 17.22
C ARG A 249 10.31 -24.63 16.94
N ALA A 250 11.43 -24.91 16.28
CA ALA A 250 11.94 -26.25 16.18
C ALA A 250 12.09 -26.70 17.63
N ARG A 251 11.14 -27.51 18.11
CA ARG A 251 11.32 -28.25 19.35
C ARG A 251 12.48 -29.18 19.03
N SER A 252 13.68 -28.79 19.44
CA SER A 252 14.82 -29.68 19.53
C SER A 252 14.35 -30.88 20.34
N ARG A 253 14.09 -32.01 19.67
CA ARG A 253 13.84 -33.28 20.35
C ARG A 253 15.16 -33.62 21.05
N PRO A 254 15.18 -33.79 22.39
CA PRO A 254 16.38 -34.28 23.04
C PRO A 254 16.65 -35.69 22.52
N LEU A 255 17.80 -35.83 21.87
CA LEU A 255 18.26 -37.07 21.26
C LEU A 255 18.97 -37.89 22.33
N TRP A 256 18.20 -38.48 23.26
CA TRP A 256 18.68 -39.48 24.20
C TRP A 256 17.53 -40.41 24.63
N ARG A 257 17.47 -41.61 24.04
CA ARG A 257 17.39 -42.83 24.85
C ARG A 257 17.83 -44.05 24.05
N MET A 258 18.67 -44.82 24.72
CA MET A 258 19.40 -45.99 24.27
C MET A 258 18.49 -47.15 23.90
N SER A 259 19.02 -47.94 22.95
CA SER A 259 18.69 -49.33 22.67
C SER A 259 18.66 -50.19 23.93
N THR A 260 17.60 -50.97 24.10
CA THR A 260 17.66 -52.31 24.70
C THR A 260 16.66 -53.21 23.99
N SER A 261 17.20 -54.27 23.40
CA SER A 261 16.55 -55.42 22.78
C SER A 261 16.26 -56.52 23.80
N SER A 262 15.09 -57.16 23.73
CA SER A 262 14.78 -58.57 24.12
C SER A 262 13.26 -58.78 24.03
N SER A 263 12.70 -59.40 23.00
CA SER A 263 12.44 -60.84 22.81
C SER A 263 11.40 -61.48 23.75
N THR A 264 10.29 -61.92 23.12
CA THR A 264 9.45 -63.12 23.35
C THR A 264 8.51 -63.27 24.57
N ALA A 265 7.21 -63.29 24.22
CA ALA A 265 6.22 -64.38 24.37
C ALA A 265 5.50 -64.68 25.72
N ALA A 266 4.16 -64.75 25.56
CA ALA A 266 3.17 -65.66 26.16
C ALA A 266 2.58 -65.41 27.57
N GLY A 267 1.23 -65.42 27.62
CA GLY A 267 0.51 -66.20 28.64
C GLY A 267 -0.53 -65.48 29.51
N CYS A 268 -1.81 -65.73 29.23
CA CYS A 268 -2.96 -65.95 30.12
C CYS A 268 -3.14 -65.21 31.45
N GLY A 269 -4.38 -64.76 31.71
CA GLY A 269 -4.94 -64.77 33.06
C GLY A 269 -5.99 -63.70 33.35
N SER A 270 -7.24 -64.00 33.04
CA SER A 270 -8.46 -63.27 33.41
C SER A 270 -8.60 -63.06 34.93
N LEU A 271 -9.16 -61.93 35.40
CA LEU A 271 -10.07 -61.92 36.56
C LEU A 271 -10.82 -60.56 36.66
N TRP A 272 -12.16 -60.61 36.56
CA TRP A 272 -13.20 -59.99 37.42
C TRP A 272 -12.83 -58.68 38.16
N ALA A 273 -13.64 -57.63 38.30
CA ALA A 273 -15.08 -57.45 38.18
C ALA A 273 -15.47 -56.02 38.65
N LEU A 274 -16.65 -55.59 38.21
CA LEU A 274 -17.68 -54.81 38.92
C LEU A 274 -17.41 -53.38 39.47
N LEU A 275 -18.15 -52.43 38.85
CA LEU A 275 -19.23 -51.62 39.44
C LEU A 275 -18.96 -50.74 40.68
N SER A 276 -19.20 -49.44 40.53
CA SER A 276 -20.27 -48.64 41.19
C SER A 276 -19.84 -47.15 41.28
N LEU A 277 -20.56 -46.18 40.71
CA LEU A 277 -21.85 -45.56 41.03
C LEU A 277 -21.71 -44.32 41.94
N GLN A 278 -22.40 -43.24 41.54
CA GLN A 278 -22.80 -42.04 42.31
C GLN A 278 -21.76 -40.90 42.50
N ARG A 279 -22.10 -39.60 42.45
CA ARG A 279 -23.39 -38.88 42.43
C ARG A 279 -23.16 -37.40 42.01
N ARG A 280 -24.11 -36.88 41.22
CA ARG A 280 -24.88 -35.61 41.36
C ARG A 280 -24.14 -34.29 41.65
N LEU A 281 -24.23 -33.35 40.70
CA LEU A 281 -25.14 -32.18 40.65
C LEU A 281 -24.52 -30.93 41.31
N TRP A 282 -24.51 -29.81 40.57
CA TRP A 282 -25.19 -28.56 40.96
C TRP A 282 -25.31 -27.66 39.73
N SER A 283 -26.50 -27.10 39.57
CA SER A 283 -26.95 -26.22 38.48
C SER A 283 -27.28 -24.83 39.05
N GLY A 284 -27.33 -23.82 38.19
CA GLY A 284 -27.94 -22.50 38.45
C GLY A 284 -26.93 -21.36 38.26
N LEU A 285 -26.91 -20.57 37.18
CA LEU A 285 -27.94 -19.70 36.57
C LEU A 285 -28.43 -18.59 37.53
N ILE A 286 -28.19 -17.31 37.16
CA ILE A 286 -29.19 -16.23 37.07
C ILE A 286 -28.54 -14.87 36.68
N MET A 287 -29.07 -14.31 35.58
CA MET A 287 -29.42 -12.90 35.21
C MET A 287 -28.56 -11.72 35.73
N ARG A 288 -28.29 -10.70 34.92
CA ARG A 288 -29.24 -9.81 34.20
C ARG A 288 -28.64 -9.21 32.94
#